data_AF-A0A7Y9RXF2-F1
#
_entry.id   AF-A0A7Y9RXF2-F1
#
_cell.length_a   1.000
_cell.length_b   1.000
_cell.length_c   1.000
_cell.angle_alpha   90.00
_cell.angle_beta   90.00
_cell.angle_gamma   90.00
#
_symmetry.space_group_name_H-M   'P 1'
#
loop_
_entity.id
_entity.type
_entity.pdbx_description
1 polymer ?
#
loop_
_entity_poly.entity_id
_entity_poly.type
_entity_poly.pdbx_seq_one_letter_code
_entity_poly.pdbx_strand_id
1 'polypeptide(L)'
;MTRPKQRLTLPRIVRTTTPRSRATSSVSGGIVTSTVLALLVGLLVVAGPAAPAQADWYKPPVGITVNDPLGSKREKRAINRHVRRSIDSVMRRQKIRIASWNLRNDTIVDSLVAAHKRGVSVRVVVDRGNANPDNPNPGVDRLRRVLSRHGNATREPAMRSGVRRCVSACRGQRGIAHSKFFLFSQVGPTRWVVVNGSANLTDLAASHQWNDVFTTRGRRNVYDEFLRVFDQMYADRTRAQGYRVRQFQGLTTMFMPWTGSGTAGDPTMRELDRVRCWGATNTGDRRTRLKIAMTSWHGERGVRLARKVRRLYDGGCQVQIIYAVMGNEVLRLMRNGRRGPIPFRQLVQDPDGDGVYDRYLHTKVLTIRGRYAGQRGAFVTVNGSLNWTPVALASDEAVMRLRSKRVLEGYNRWIAAWYARAPRTRSVGSAVEGRRTTTSLRTTQVAPLGALVDGVDPYAKIQEH
;
A
#
# COMPACT_ATOMS: atom_id res chain seq x y z
N MET A 1 -11.11 -26.56 -36.57
CA MET A 1 -10.04 -26.13 -37.48
C MET A 1 -8.93 -25.48 -36.67
N THR A 2 -7.83 -26.21 -36.53
CA THR A 2 -6.64 -25.89 -35.76
C THR A 2 -5.70 -24.99 -36.57
N ARG A 3 -5.19 -23.91 -35.98
CA ARG A 3 -4.01 -23.18 -36.48
C ARG A 3 -2.91 -23.14 -35.40
N PRO A 4 -1.62 -23.18 -35.80
CA PRO A 4 -0.55 -23.70 -34.97
C PRO A 4 0.17 -22.62 -34.15
N LYS A 5 0.76 -23.05 -33.02
CA LYS A 5 1.63 -22.23 -32.16
C LYS A 5 3.00 -22.04 -32.83
N GLN A 6 3.37 -20.80 -33.12
CA GLN A 6 4.76 -20.45 -33.42
C GLN A 6 5.58 -20.42 -32.11
N ARG A 7 6.65 -21.24 -32.08
CA ARG A 7 7.73 -21.17 -31.08
C ARG A 7 8.60 -19.96 -31.41
N LEU A 8 8.75 -19.05 -30.46
CA LEU A 8 9.89 -18.12 -30.44
C LEU A 8 11.03 -18.72 -29.62
N THR A 9 12.13 -19.00 -30.30
CA THR A 9 13.43 -19.41 -29.76
C THR A 9 14.16 -18.20 -29.18
N LEU A 10 14.59 -18.26 -27.92
CA LEU A 10 15.45 -17.25 -27.29
C LEU A 10 16.93 -17.57 -27.56
N PRO A 11 17.80 -16.57 -27.77
CA PRO A 11 19.23 -16.78 -28.01
C PRO A 11 19.99 -17.20 -26.74
N ARG A 12 20.96 -18.10 -26.95
CA ARG A 12 21.93 -18.64 -25.97
C ARG A 12 22.80 -17.51 -25.42
N ILE A 13 22.81 -17.32 -24.10
CA ILE A 13 23.81 -16.50 -23.41
C ILE A 13 25.07 -17.34 -23.20
N VAL A 14 26.16 -16.89 -23.82
CA VAL A 14 27.52 -17.41 -23.67
C VAL A 14 28.03 -17.05 -22.27
N ARG A 15 28.42 -18.06 -21.48
CA ARG A 15 29.14 -17.88 -20.21
C ARG A 15 30.61 -17.62 -20.51
N THR A 16 31.10 -16.44 -20.18
CA THR A 16 32.54 -16.16 -20.11
C THR A 16 33.10 -16.67 -18.79
N THR A 17 33.97 -17.66 -18.90
CA THR A 17 34.77 -18.25 -17.81
C THR A 17 36.04 -17.43 -17.60
N THR A 18 36.24 -16.86 -16.40
CA THR A 18 37.54 -16.31 -15.98
C THR A 18 38.41 -17.38 -15.31
N PRO A 19 39.75 -17.37 -15.50
CA PRO A 19 40.60 -18.50 -15.17
C PRO A 19 41.03 -18.51 -13.70
N ARG A 20 41.21 -19.72 -13.19
CA ARG A 20 41.71 -20.08 -11.87
C ARG A 20 43.24 -20.07 -11.91
N SER A 21 43.91 -19.12 -11.26
CA SER A 21 45.37 -19.12 -11.12
C SER A 21 45.81 -20.17 -10.10
N ARG A 22 46.55 -21.17 -10.57
CA ARG A 22 47.34 -22.10 -9.76
C ARG A 22 48.55 -21.35 -9.21
N ALA A 23 48.75 -21.39 -7.89
CA ALA A 23 50.03 -21.05 -7.27
C ALA A 23 50.72 -22.35 -6.87
N THR A 24 51.87 -22.58 -7.48
CA THR A 24 52.80 -23.68 -7.26
C THR A 24 53.60 -23.44 -5.98
N SER A 25 53.84 -24.54 -5.27
CA SER A 25 54.74 -24.68 -4.13
C SER A 25 56.21 -24.44 -4.49
N SER A 26 56.95 -23.75 -3.62
CA SER A 26 58.40 -23.93 -3.47
C SER A 26 58.73 -24.08 -1.98
N VAL A 27 59.60 -25.05 -1.71
CA VAL A 27 60.11 -25.48 -0.40
C VAL A 27 61.50 -24.89 -0.22
N SER A 28 61.81 -24.42 0.99
CA SER A 28 63.13 -24.33 1.67
C SER A 28 62.84 -23.63 3.00
N GLY A 29 63.18 -24.07 4.21
CA GLY A 29 64.20 -24.97 4.72
C GLY A 29 64.69 -24.30 6.02
N GLY A 30 64.65 -24.97 7.18
CA GLY A 30 65.13 -24.39 8.44
C GLY A 30 64.54 -25.02 9.69
N ILE A 31 65.25 -26.01 10.22
CA ILE A 31 64.99 -26.74 11.47
C ILE A 31 65.35 -25.85 12.66
N VAL A 32 64.44 -25.71 13.64
CA VAL A 32 64.80 -25.69 15.07
C VAL A 32 63.69 -26.37 15.87
N THR A 33 64.09 -27.45 16.54
CA THR A 33 63.34 -28.25 17.48
C THR A 33 63.04 -27.49 18.77
N SER A 34 61.79 -27.50 19.22
CA SER A 34 61.45 -27.36 20.64
C SER A 34 60.09 -28.00 20.93
N THR A 35 60.16 -29.04 21.72
CA THR A 35 59.10 -29.88 22.28
C THR A 35 58.14 -29.05 23.13
N VAL A 36 56.89 -28.90 22.68
CA VAL A 36 55.76 -28.58 23.57
C VAL A 36 54.65 -29.57 23.27
N LEU A 37 54.51 -30.53 24.18
CA LEU A 37 53.40 -31.47 24.24
C LEU A 37 52.13 -30.69 24.67
N ALA A 38 51.46 -30.04 23.71
CA ALA A 38 50.15 -29.45 23.95
C ALA A 38 49.08 -30.49 23.62
N LEU A 39 48.40 -31.01 24.65
CA LEU A 39 47.16 -31.76 24.49
C LEU A 39 46.16 -30.92 23.66
N LEU A 40 45.97 -31.30 22.41
CA LEU A 40 44.82 -30.89 21.61
C LEU A 40 43.58 -31.60 22.14
N VAL A 41 43.04 -31.11 23.26
CA VAL A 41 41.64 -31.36 23.59
C VAL A 41 40.83 -30.62 22.54
N GLY A 42 40.40 -31.34 21.52
CA GLY A 42 39.47 -30.84 20.52
C GLY A 42 38.19 -30.38 21.21
N LEU A 43 38.06 -29.06 21.43
CA LEU A 43 36.76 -28.45 21.68
C LEU A 43 35.94 -28.58 20.38
N LEU A 44 35.26 -29.70 20.23
CA LEU A 44 34.04 -29.78 19.47
C LEU A 44 33.05 -28.82 20.12
N VAL A 45 33.08 -27.55 19.70
CA VAL A 45 31.95 -26.65 19.92
C VAL A 45 30.81 -27.22 19.10
N VAL A 46 30.04 -28.12 19.72
CA VAL A 46 28.73 -28.52 19.23
C VAL A 46 27.95 -27.21 19.18
N ALA A 47 27.81 -26.65 17.98
CA ALA A 47 26.98 -25.49 17.74
C ALA A 47 25.54 -25.87 18.10
N GLY A 48 25.18 -25.65 19.36
CA GLY A 48 23.81 -25.81 19.83
C GLY A 48 22.89 -24.97 18.96
N PRO A 49 21.61 -25.35 18.81
CA PRO A 49 20.66 -24.58 18.02
C PRO A 49 20.68 -23.13 18.49
N ALA A 50 21.00 -22.21 17.58
CA ALA A 50 21.10 -20.79 17.89
C ALA A 50 19.86 -20.32 18.66
N ALA A 51 20.09 -19.74 19.84
CA ALA A 51 19.02 -19.24 20.70
C ALA A 51 18.08 -18.33 19.86
N PRO A 52 16.76 -18.47 20.00
CA PRO A 52 15.83 -17.64 19.24
C PRO A 52 16.11 -16.17 19.55
N ALA A 53 16.32 -15.38 18.50
CA ALA A 53 16.61 -13.95 18.63
C ALA A 53 15.60 -13.28 19.57
N GLN A 54 16.07 -12.43 20.49
CA GLN A 54 15.20 -11.71 21.41
C GLN A 54 14.29 -10.73 20.64
N ALA A 55 13.08 -10.51 21.14
CA ALA A 55 12.16 -9.52 20.55
C ALA A 55 12.64 -8.08 20.83
N ASP A 56 12.42 -7.16 19.89
CA ASP A 56 12.57 -5.70 20.09
C ASP A 56 11.54 -5.20 21.13
N TRP A 57 11.70 -3.96 21.61
CA TRP A 57 10.81 -3.30 22.57
C TRP A 57 10.19 -2.01 21.99
N TYR A 58 9.46 -2.14 20.88
CA TYR A 58 8.78 -1.02 20.26
C TYR A 58 7.40 -0.74 20.87
N LYS A 59 7.07 0.54 21.03
CA LYS A 59 5.74 1.04 21.38
C LYS A 59 5.16 1.79 20.18
N PRO A 60 4.33 1.16 19.33
CA PRO A 60 3.82 1.81 18.12
C PRO A 60 3.05 3.10 18.47
N PRO A 61 3.43 4.26 17.89
CA PRO A 61 2.69 5.49 18.09
C PRO A 61 1.29 5.37 17.48
N VAL A 62 0.29 5.91 18.20
CA VAL A 62 -1.07 6.06 17.67
C VAL A 62 -1.10 7.22 16.69
N GLY A 63 -1.85 7.04 15.59
CA GLY A 63 -2.05 8.09 14.61
C GLY A 63 -1.44 7.76 13.26
N ILE A 64 -1.18 8.81 12.51
CA ILE A 64 -0.80 8.72 11.10
C ILE A 64 0.71 8.51 10.99
N THR A 65 1.11 7.58 10.14
CA THR A 65 2.47 7.51 9.60
C THR A 65 2.40 7.65 8.09
N VAL A 66 3.22 8.53 7.54
CA VAL A 66 3.36 8.79 6.11
C VAL A 66 4.82 8.59 5.75
N ASN A 67 5.10 8.07 4.56
CA ASN A 67 6.45 8.10 3.99
C ASN A 67 6.59 9.18 2.92
N ASP A 68 7.82 9.61 2.69
CA ASP A 68 8.15 10.54 1.60
C ASP A 68 9.22 9.92 0.69
N PRO A 69 8.89 9.52 -0.56
CA PRO A 69 9.84 9.02 -1.55
C PRO A 69 10.91 10.05 -1.93
N LEU A 70 10.73 11.33 -1.61
CA LEU A 70 11.75 12.37 -1.84
C LEU A 70 12.60 12.66 -0.60
N GLY A 71 12.23 12.10 0.56
CA GLY A 71 12.96 12.34 1.80
C GLY A 71 14.21 11.48 1.97
N SER A 72 14.80 11.59 3.16
CA SER A 72 15.88 10.74 3.63
C SER A 72 15.53 9.25 3.56
N LYS A 73 16.53 8.36 3.66
CA LYS A 73 16.30 6.90 3.82
C LYS A 73 15.33 6.59 4.97
N ARG A 74 15.35 7.42 6.02
CA ARG A 74 14.44 7.32 7.16
C ARG A 74 13.01 7.76 6.78
N GLU A 75 12.81 8.80 5.99
CA GLU A 75 11.45 9.21 5.60
C GLU A 75 10.84 8.26 4.56
N LYS A 76 11.61 7.84 3.56
CA LYS A 76 11.22 6.82 2.56
C LYS A 76 10.69 5.55 3.22
N ARG A 77 11.43 5.03 4.19
CA ARG A 77 11.09 3.76 4.86
C ARG A 77 10.25 3.94 6.13
N ALA A 78 9.62 5.10 6.36
CA ALA A 78 8.92 5.39 7.61
C ALA A 78 7.86 4.32 7.97
N ILE A 79 7.01 3.96 7.00
CA ILE A 79 5.97 2.94 7.18
C ILE A 79 6.59 1.55 7.31
N ASN A 80 7.51 1.16 6.40
CA ASN A 80 8.17 -0.16 6.47
C ASN A 80 8.90 -0.36 7.80
N ARG A 81 9.58 0.67 8.33
CA ARG A 81 10.20 0.60 9.67
C ARG A 81 9.17 0.48 10.78
N HIS A 82 8.07 1.25 10.71
CA HIS A 82 7.00 1.16 11.72
C HIS A 82 6.42 -0.27 11.79
N VAL A 83 6.14 -0.88 10.64
CA VAL A 83 5.64 -2.26 10.55
C VAL A 83 6.71 -3.27 10.97
N ARG A 84 7.94 -3.14 10.47
CA ARG A 84 9.06 -4.03 10.82
C ARG A 84 9.33 -4.05 12.33
N ARG A 85 9.47 -2.89 12.96
CA ARG A 85 9.68 -2.79 14.41
C ARG A 85 8.52 -3.39 15.20
N SER A 86 7.29 -3.27 14.67
CA SER A 86 6.12 -3.92 15.26
C SER A 86 6.22 -5.44 15.20
N ILE A 87 6.63 -6.01 14.06
CA ILE A 87 6.88 -7.46 13.89
C ILE A 87 8.00 -7.94 14.83
N ASP A 88 9.11 -7.21 14.87
CA ASP A 88 10.29 -7.59 15.64
C ASP A 88 10.01 -7.56 17.16
N SER A 89 9.06 -6.74 17.59
CA SER A 89 8.68 -6.62 19.01
C SER A 89 7.53 -7.54 19.44
N VAL A 90 7.04 -8.42 18.55
CA VAL A 90 6.04 -9.42 18.94
C VAL A 90 6.72 -10.58 19.66
N MET A 91 6.30 -10.82 20.90
CA MET A 91 6.79 -11.89 21.76
C MET A 91 6.18 -13.26 21.42
N ARG A 92 6.84 -14.32 21.87
CA ARG A 92 6.35 -15.71 21.76
C ARG A 92 4.90 -15.84 22.25
N ARG A 93 4.13 -16.77 21.65
CA ARG A 93 2.69 -17.01 21.92
C ARG A 93 1.74 -15.88 21.50
N GLN A 94 2.25 -14.79 20.91
CA GLN A 94 1.42 -13.74 20.32
C GLN A 94 1.18 -13.98 18.82
N LYS A 95 0.37 -13.11 18.21
CA LYS A 95 -0.16 -13.27 16.85
C LYS A 95 0.16 -12.05 16.00
N ILE A 96 0.59 -12.32 14.77
CA ILE A 96 0.74 -11.38 13.65
C ILE A 96 -0.22 -11.81 12.54
N ARG A 97 -1.05 -10.88 12.06
CA ARG A 97 -1.94 -11.08 10.91
C ARG A 97 -1.74 -9.94 9.92
N ILE A 98 -1.32 -10.26 8.70
CA ILE A 98 -0.96 -9.25 7.69
C ILE A 98 -1.80 -9.51 6.44
N ALA A 99 -2.69 -8.59 6.10
CA ALA A 99 -3.27 -8.51 4.78
C ALA A 99 -2.53 -7.42 4.00
N SER A 100 -1.97 -7.76 2.85
CA SER A 100 -1.32 -6.80 1.95
C SER A 100 -1.50 -7.28 0.53
N TRP A 101 -1.96 -6.42 -0.38
CA TRP A 101 -2.05 -6.80 -1.80
C TRP A 101 -0.75 -7.37 -2.35
N ASN A 102 0.39 -6.77 -1.96
CA ASN A 102 1.72 -7.25 -2.34
C ASN A 102 2.69 -7.23 -1.14
N LEU A 103 3.61 -8.20 -1.11
CA LEU A 103 4.73 -8.31 -0.18
C LEU A 103 6.00 -8.64 -1.00
N ARG A 104 6.90 -7.65 -1.13
CA ARG A 104 8.18 -7.72 -1.85
C ARG A 104 9.21 -6.86 -1.15
N ASN A 105 9.34 -7.05 0.15
CA ASN A 105 10.39 -6.45 0.97
C ASN A 105 11.03 -7.55 1.78
N ASP A 106 12.26 -7.94 1.40
CA ASP A 106 12.93 -9.09 2.01
C ASP A 106 13.21 -8.88 3.50
N THR A 107 13.52 -7.66 3.92
CA THR A 107 13.71 -7.34 5.34
C THR A 107 12.46 -7.63 6.18
N ILE A 108 11.26 -7.31 5.66
CA ILE A 108 10.00 -7.64 6.35
C ILE A 108 9.76 -9.15 6.32
N VAL A 109 10.06 -9.83 5.21
CA VAL A 109 9.97 -11.30 5.15
C VAL A 109 10.86 -11.95 6.20
N ASP A 110 12.09 -11.47 6.35
CA ASP A 110 13.05 -11.97 7.35
C ASP A 110 12.56 -11.73 8.77
N SER A 111 12.02 -10.55 9.07
CA SER A 111 11.38 -10.25 10.36
C SER A 111 10.21 -11.20 10.66
N LEU A 112 9.40 -11.56 9.66
CA LEU A 112 8.28 -12.52 9.84
C LEU A 112 8.78 -13.94 10.07
N VAL A 113 9.83 -14.36 9.36
CA VAL A 113 10.50 -15.64 9.60
C VAL A 113 11.07 -15.69 11.01
N ALA A 114 11.77 -14.64 11.44
CA ALA A 114 12.32 -14.53 12.79
C ALA A 114 11.20 -14.59 13.84
N ALA A 115 10.09 -13.86 13.65
CA ALA A 115 8.93 -13.94 14.54
C ALA A 115 8.37 -15.36 14.64
N HIS A 116 8.20 -16.05 13.52
CA HIS A 116 7.73 -17.43 13.54
C HIS A 116 8.67 -18.37 14.30
N LYS A 117 9.99 -18.23 14.10
CA LYS A 117 11.03 -19.00 14.82
C LYS A 117 11.02 -18.71 16.32
N ARG A 118 10.72 -17.47 16.73
CA ARG A 118 10.50 -17.09 18.15
C ARG A 118 9.21 -17.70 18.75
N GLY A 119 8.39 -18.39 17.96
CA GLY A 119 7.13 -18.98 18.42
C GLY A 119 5.93 -18.03 18.36
N VAL A 120 5.99 -17.01 17.49
CA VAL A 120 4.85 -16.17 17.13
C VAL A 120 3.99 -16.90 16.09
N SER A 121 2.67 -16.76 16.19
CA SER A 121 1.75 -17.18 15.13
C SER A 121 1.72 -16.11 14.04
N VAL A 122 2.17 -16.45 12.84
CA VAL A 122 2.29 -15.51 11.71
C VAL A 122 1.39 -15.98 10.57
N ARG A 123 0.36 -15.21 10.25
CA ARG A 123 -0.47 -15.44 9.07
C ARG A 123 -0.41 -14.25 8.13
N VAL A 124 -0.19 -14.53 6.86
CA VAL A 124 -0.10 -13.51 5.81
C VAL A 124 -1.09 -13.84 4.70
N VAL A 125 -1.78 -12.82 4.22
CA VAL A 125 -2.62 -12.86 3.01
C VAL A 125 -2.01 -11.92 1.98
N VAL A 126 -1.80 -12.43 0.77
CA VAL A 126 -1.42 -11.65 -0.41
C VAL A 126 -2.34 -11.97 -1.59
N ASP A 127 -2.41 -11.06 -2.54
CA ASP A 127 -3.06 -11.32 -3.81
C ASP A 127 -2.25 -12.33 -4.63
N ARG A 128 -2.88 -13.35 -5.20
CA ARG A 128 -2.19 -14.35 -6.03
C ARG A 128 -1.61 -13.74 -7.30
N GLY A 129 -2.20 -12.68 -7.84
CA GLY A 129 -1.65 -11.90 -8.96
C GLY A 129 -0.23 -11.37 -8.72
N ASN A 130 0.17 -11.23 -7.45
CA ASN A 130 1.51 -10.79 -7.04
C ASN A 130 2.47 -11.92 -6.68
N ALA A 131 2.04 -13.18 -6.76
CA ALA A 131 2.80 -14.36 -6.35
C ALA A 131 2.33 -15.63 -7.09
N ASN A 132 2.46 -15.63 -8.42
CA ASN A 132 2.08 -16.74 -9.31
C ASN A 132 3.21 -17.02 -10.33
N PRO A 133 3.09 -18.05 -11.20
CA PRO A 133 4.14 -18.37 -12.17
C PRO A 133 4.52 -17.23 -13.14
N ASP A 134 3.55 -16.40 -13.54
CA ASP A 134 3.77 -15.27 -14.46
C ASP A 134 4.30 -14.02 -13.73
N ASN A 135 4.13 -13.98 -12.40
CA ASN A 135 4.69 -12.96 -11.53
C ASN A 135 5.36 -13.59 -10.28
N PRO A 136 6.52 -14.26 -10.46
CA PRO A 136 7.19 -14.96 -9.38
C PRO A 136 7.51 -14.05 -8.19
N ASN A 137 7.36 -14.59 -6.98
CA ASN A 137 7.65 -13.86 -5.75
C ASN A 137 8.48 -14.74 -4.79
N PRO A 138 9.81 -14.78 -4.97
CA PRO A 138 10.70 -15.63 -4.18
C PRO A 138 10.61 -15.37 -2.67
N GLY A 139 10.36 -14.13 -2.25
CA GLY A 139 10.18 -13.77 -0.83
C GLY A 139 8.93 -14.38 -0.22
N VAL A 140 7.78 -14.30 -0.91
CA VAL A 140 6.53 -14.95 -0.49
C VAL A 140 6.66 -16.47 -0.56
N ASP A 141 7.33 -17.02 -1.57
CA ASP A 141 7.62 -18.46 -1.66
C ASP A 141 8.48 -18.95 -0.49
N ARG A 142 9.56 -18.22 -0.16
CA ARG A 142 10.42 -18.48 1.01
C ARG A 142 9.61 -18.45 2.29
N LEU A 143 8.83 -17.39 2.51
CA LEU A 143 8.00 -17.24 3.70
C LEU A 143 7.03 -18.42 3.83
N ARG A 144 6.30 -18.74 2.76
CA ARG A 144 5.34 -19.86 2.75
C ARG A 144 6.01 -21.18 3.15
N ARG A 145 7.15 -21.51 2.53
CA ARG A 145 7.89 -22.75 2.83
C ARG A 145 8.32 -22.80 4.28
N VAL A 146 8.90 -21.73 4.83
CA VAL A 146 9.37 -21.69 6.22
C VAL A 146 8.20 -21.82 7.20
N LEU A 147 7.12 -21.07 6.98
CA LEU A 147 5.94 -21.10 7.84
C LEU A 147 5.17 -22.44 7.77
N SER A 148 5.30 -23.20 6.68
CA SER A 148 4.61 -24.49 6.51
C SER A 148 5.45 -25.69 6.97
N ARG A 149 6.78 -25.66 6.78
CA ARG A 149 7.67 -26.80 7.08
C ARG A 149 8.03 -26.92 8.56
N HIS A 150 7.95 -25.82 9.32
CA HIS A 150 8.38 -25.81 10.71
C HIS A 150 7.26 -25.36 11.65
N GLY A 151 7.05 -26.12 12.73
CA GLY A 151 6.31 -25.67 13.90
C GLY A 151 4.78 -25.64 13.80
N ASN A 152 4.14 -26.05 12.70
CA ASN A 152 2.66 -26.09 12.66
C ASN A 152 2.04 -27.38 13.22
N ALA A 153 2.70 -28.52 13.07
CA ALA A 153 2.17 -29.83 13.47
C ALA A 153 1.85 -29.89 14.97
N THR A 154 2.72 -29.34 15.81
CA THR A 154 2.59 -29.30 17.26
C THR A 154 1.90 -28.04 17.79
N ARG A 155 1.45 -27.13 16.91
CA ARG A 155 0.75 -25.90 17.30
C ARG A 155 -0.75 -26.10 17.24
N GLU A 156 -1.41 -25.58 18.28
CA GLU A 156 -2.85 -25.31 18.29
C GLU A 156 -3.30 -24.63 16.99
N PRO A 157 -4.49 -24.96 16.44
CA PRO A 157 -4.97 -24.39 15.18
C PRO A 157 -4.89 -22.87 15.13
N ALA A 158 -5.21 -22.19 16.23
CA ALA A 158 -5.16 -20.73 16.35
C ALA A 158 -3.74 -20.13 16.33
N MET A 159 -2.71 -20.95 16.59
CA MET A 159 -1.30 -20.56 16.62
C MET A 159 -0.52 -20.97 15.37
N ARG A 160 -1.12 -21.79 14.49
CA ARG A 160 -0.51 -22.15 13.21
C ARG A 160 -0.22 -20.92 12.35
N SER A 161 0.97 -20.93 11.76
CA SER A 161 1.45 -19.95 10.81
C SER A 161 1.12 -20.35 9.38
N GLY A 162 1.15 -19.40 8.45
CA GLY A 162 1.09 -19.72 7.04
C GLY A 162 0.86 -18.50 6.15
N VAL A 163 0.88 -18.75 4.85
CA VAL A 163 0.63 -17.74 3.83
C VAL A 163 -0.53 -18.20 2.96
N ARG A 164 -1.51 -17.32 2.77
CA ARG A 164 -2.58 -17.48 1.79
C ARG A 164 -2.30 -16.56 0.61
N ARG A 165 -2.38 -17.12 -0.59
CA ARG A 165 -2.45 -16.38 -1.86
C ARG A 165 -3.90 -16.43 -2.29
N CYS A 166 -4.61 -15.32 -2.17
CA CYS A 166 -6.03 -15.30 -2.49
C CYS A 166 -6.24 -15.44 -3.98
N VAL A 167 -7.20 -16.30 -4.35
CA VAL A 167 -7.53 -16.58 -5.75
C VAL A 167 -8.04 -15.32 -6.45
N SER A 168 -8.92 -14.58 -5.77
CA SER A 168 -9.53 -13.30 -6.18
C SER A 168 -9.50 -12.34 -4.97
N ALA A 169 -10.58 -11.57 -4.75
CA ALA A 169 -10.79 -10.72 -3.58
C ALA A 169 -11.00 -11.47 -2.25
N CYS A 170 -10.27 -12.56 -1.98
CA CYS A 170 -10.31 -13.52 -0.85
C CYS A 170 -11.70 -13.97 -0.33
N ARG A 171 -12.56 -13.01 -0.05
CA ARG A 171 -13.95 -13.09 0.37
C ARG A 171 -14.94 -12.86 -0.77
N GLY A 172 -14.49 -12.52 -1.98
CA GLY A 172 -15.31 -12.29 -3.18
C GLY A 172 -14.93 -13.18 -4.37
N GLN A 173 -15.87 -13.40 -5.30
CA GLN A 173 -15.65 -14.21 -6.51
C GLN A 173 -14.78 -13.49 -7.55
N ARG A 174 -14.91 -12.17 -7.66
CA ARG A 174 -14.20 -11.29 -8.60
C ARG A 174 -13.28 -10.33 -7.87
N GLY A 175 -12.54 -9.52 -8.63
CA GLY A 175 -11.64 -8.51 -8.07
C GLY A 175 -10.43 -9.13 -7.36
N ILE A 176 -9.73 -8.31 -6.58
CA ILE A 176 -8.41 -8.66 -6.02
C ILE A 176 -8.35 -8.47 -4.50
N ALA A 177 -7.38 -9.14 -3.86
CA ALA A 177 -7.10 -8.96 -2.43
C ALA A 177 -6.38 -7.63 -2.20
N HIS A 178 -7.12 -6.52 -2.16
CA HIS A 178 -6.54 -5.17 -2.20
C HIS A 178 -6.39 -4.49 -0.82
N SER A 179 -6.67 -5.18 0.29
CA SER A 179 -6.55 -4.63 1.63
C SER A 179 -5.08 -4.50 2.07
N LYS A 180 -4.77 -3.45 2.84
CA LYS A 180 -3.48 -3.31 3.54
C LYS A 180 -3.72 -2.98 5.02
N PHE A 181 -3.76 -4.02 5.84
CA PHE A 181 -3.83 -3.88 7.28
C PHE A 181 -2.97 -4.92 8.01
N PHE A 182 -2.42 -4.52 9.15
CA PHE A 182 -1.47 -5.30 9.93
C PHE A 182 -1.94 -5.32 11.38
N LEU A 183 -2.15 -6.53 11.89
CA LEU A 183 -2.67 -6.77 13.23
C LEU A 183 -1.59 -7.45 14.05
N PHE A 184 -1.39 -6.91 15.25
CA PHE A 184 -0.49 -7.47 16.25
C PHE A 184 -1.28 -7.62 17.55
N SER A 185 -1.41 -8.84 18.07
CA SER A 185 -2.09 -9.04 19.35
C SER A 185 -1.36 -8.31 20.48
N GLN A 186 -0.03 -8.25 20.39
CA GLN A 186 0.83 -7.48 21.27
C GLN A 186 2.17 -7.12 20.61
N VAL A 187 2.58 -5.85 20.74
CA VAL A 187 3.88 -5.30 20.30
C VAL A 187 4.56 -4.69 21.52
N GLY A 188 5.66 -5.31 21.99
CA GLY A 188 6.27 -4.95 23.28
C GLY A 188 5.21 -4.96 24.40
N PRO A 189 4.98 -3.84 25.11
CA PRO A 189 3.95 -3.75 26.14
C PRO A 189 2.54 -3.42 25.59
N THR A 190 2.39 -3.19 24.28
CA THR A 190 1.18 -2.62 23.69
C THR A 190 0.29 -3.70 23.06
N ARG A 191 -0.92 -3.90 23.59
CA ARG A 191 -1.89 -4.86 23.05
C ARG A 191 -2.79 -4.27 21.97
N TRP A 192 -3.35 -5.14 21.13
CA TRP A 192 -4.43 -4.82 20.19
C TRP A 192 -4.06 -3.70 19.22
N VAL A 193 -2.96 -3.91 18.49
CA VAL A 193 -2.45 -2.94 17.53
C VAL A 193 -3.03 -3.24 16.16
N VAL A 194 -3.66 -2.23 15.55
CA VAL A 194 -4.16 -2.25 14.17
C VAL A 194 -3.47 -1.14 13.42
N VAL A 195 -2.82 -1.49 12.31
CA VAL A 195 -2.26 -0.54 11.34
C VAL A 195 -3.04 -0.73 10.04
N ASN A 196 -3.66 0.32 9.51
CA ASN A 196 -4.49 0.26 8.29
C ASN A 196 -4.22 1.45 7.36
N GLY A 197 -4.10 1.22 6.06
CA GLY A 197 -3.93 2.32 5.11
C GLY A 197 -3.67 1.87 3.68
N SER A 198 -2.82 2.61 3.00
CA SER A 198 -2.59 2.47 1.56
C SER A 198 -1.32 1.69 1.21
N ALA A 199 -0.39 1.55 2.16
CA ALA A 199 0.95 1.02 1.93
C ALA A 199 0.98 -0.50 1.74
N ASN A 200 1.46 -0.96 0.59
CA ASN A 200 1.91 -2.34 0.41
C ASN A 200 3.26 -2.57 1.13
N LEU A 201 3.58 -3.81 1.46
CA LEU A 201 4.86 -4.16 2.08
C LEU A 201 5.93 -4.46 1.01
N THR A 202 6.23 -3.48 0.15
CA THR A 202 7.23 -3.59 -0.91
C THR A 202 8.31 -2.51 -0.75
N ASP A 203 9.49 -2.73 -1.33
CA ASP A 203 10.51 -1.66 -1.41
C ASP A 203 10.03 -0.50 -2.28
N LEU A 204 9.35 -0.78 -3.40
CA LEU A 204 8.77 0.24 -4.28
C LEU A 204 7.79 1.15 -3.51
N ALA A 205 6.91 0.59 -2.68
CA ALA A 205 5.99 1.39 -1.88
C ALA A 205 6.70 2.34 -0.90
N ALA A 206 7.88 1.95 -0.42
CA ALA A 206 8.67 2.81 0.46
C ALA A 206 9.48 3.87 -0.31
N SER A 207 10.13 3.49 -1.42
CA SER A 207 11.08 4.37 -2.11
C SER A 207 10.47 5.24 -3.21
N HIS A 208 9.30 4.87 -3.75
CA HIS A 208 8.75 5.50 -4.95
C HIS A 208 7.31 6.02 -4.78
N GLN A 209 6.62 5.67 -3.70
CA GLN A 209 5.22 6.04 -3.53
C GLN A 209 5.01 6.87 -2.27
N TRP A 210 4.15 7.90 -2.35
CA TRP A 210 3.62 8.56 -1.16
C TRP A 210 2.46 7.72 -0.59
N ASN A 211 2.68 7.08 0.56
CA ASN A 211 1.70 6.23 1.23
C ASN A 211 1.31 6.76 2.61
N ASP A 212 0.19 6.26 3.12
CA ASP A 212 -0.25 6.49 4.49
C ASP A 212 -0.63 5.18 5.20
N VAL A 213 -0.46 5.18 6.52
CA VAL A 213 -1.12 4.24 7.44
C VAL A 213 -1.61 4.98 8.68
N PHE A 214 -2.68 4.46 9.28
CA PHE A 214 -3.21 4.90 10.56
C PHE A 214 -3.16 3.75 11.58
N THR A 215 -2.60 4.05 12.76
CA THR A 215 -2.37 3.09 13.83
C THR A 215 -3.32 3.33 15.00
N THR A 216 -4.03 2.29 15.44
CA THR A 216 -4.74 2.23 16.73
C THR A 216 -4.10 1.20 17.65
N ARG A 217 -4.21 1.40 18.96
CA ARG A 217 -3.72 0.45 19.98
C ARG A 217 -4.67 0.38 21.18
N GLY A 218 -4.66 -0.72 21.92
CA GLY A 218 -5.46 -0.90 23.13
C GLY A 218 -6.97 -1.04 22.89
N ARG A 219 -7.42 -1.06 21.63
CA ARG A 219 -8.84 -1.13 21.25
C ARG A 219 -9.21 -2.53 20.81
N ARG A 220 -9.46 -3.42 21.77
CA ARG A 220 -9.77 -4.83 21.51
C ARG A 220 -10.94 -5.00 20.51
N ASN A 221 -12.01 -4.23 20.68
CA ASN A 221 -13.18 -4.28 19.79
C ASN A 221 -12.87 -3.92 18.33
N VAL A 222 -11.97 -2.95 18.08
CA VAL A 222 -11.50 -2.60 16.73
C VAL A 222 -10.60 -3.71 16.20
N TYR A 223 -9.65 -4.19 17.01
CA TYR A 223 -8.77 -5.29 16.64
C TYR A 223 -9.54 -6.56 16.26
N ASP A 224 -10.55 -6.94 17.04
CA ASP A 224 -11.37 -8.13 16.80
C ASP A 224 -12.20 -8.02 15.51
N GLU A 225 -12.62 -6.82 15.10
CA GLU A 225 -13.31 -6.64 13.81
C GLU A 225 -12.36 -6.85 12.63
N PHE A 226 -11.14 -6.29 12.70
CA PHE A 226 -10.12 -6.55 11.69
C PHE A 226 -9.69 -8.02 11.68
N LEU A 227 -9.55 -8.65 12.86
CA LEU A 227 -9.19 -10.06 12.97
C LEU A 227 -10.27 -10.96 12.34
N ARG A 228 -11.55 -10.67 12.56
CA ARG A 228 -12.65 -11.38 11.92
C ARG A 228 -12.56 -11.32 10.40
N VAL A 229 -12.33 -10.12 9.85
CA VAL A 229 -12.17 -9.95 8.40
C VAL A 229 -10.93 -10.69 7.91
N PHE A 230 -9.81 -10.59 8.63
CA PHE A 230 -8.59 -11.33 8.31
C PHE A 230 -8.83 -12.84 8.25
N ASP A 231 -9.50 -13.42 9.25
CA ASP A 231 -9.75 -14.85 9.29
C ASP A 231 -10.67 -15.29 8.13
N GLN A 232 -11.63 -14.44 7.73
CA GLN A 232 -12.40 -14.66 6.50
C GLN A 232 -11.53 -14.62 5.25
N MET A 233 -10.61 -13.65 5.13
CA MET A 233 -9.68 -13.55 4.00
C MET A 233 -8.72 -14.74 3.94
N TYR A 234 -8.18 -15.16 5.08
CA TYR A 234 -7.23 -16.27 5.17
C TYR A 234 -7.84 -17.62 4.80
N ALA A 235 -9.15 -17.77 5.05
CA ALA A 235 -9.93 -18.92 4.59
C ALA A 235 -10.09 -18.95 3.05
N ASP A 236 -9.99 -17.81 2.37
CA ASP A 236 -10.10 -17.66 0.90
C ASP A 236 -11.36 -18.33 0.35
N ARG A 237 -12.50 -17.96 0.93
CA ARG A 237 -13.83 -18.45 0.55
C ARG A 237 -14.77 -17.28 0.38
N THR A 238 -15.49 -17.27 -0.74
CA THR A 238 -16.57 -16.31 -1.02
C THR A 238 -17.52 -16.20 0.16
N ARG A 239 -17.86 -14.96 0.52
CA ARG A 239 -18.83 -14.64 1.57
C ARG A 239 -20.04 -13.97 0.95
N ALA A 240 -21.22 -14.52 1.23
CA ALA A 240 -22.49 -13.89 0.87
C ALA A 240 -22.58 -12.47 1.47
N GLN A 241 -22.16 -12.33 2.74
CA GLN A 241 -21.97 -11.03 3.41
C GLN A 241 -20.50 -10.60 3.39
N GLY A 242 -20.04 -10.06 2.27
CA GLY A 242 -18.68 -9.50 2.12
C GLY A 242 -18.57 -8.10 2.69
N TYR A 243 -19.59 -7.26 2.47
CA TYR A 243 -19.59 -5.87 2.91
C TYR A 243 -19.82 -5.82 4.41
N ARG A 244 -18.97 -5.09 5.14
CA ARG A 244 -19.09 -4.97 6.60
C ARG A 244 -18.83 -3.54 7.04
N VAL A 245 -19.72 -3.00 7.84
CA VAL A 245 -19.55 -1.69 8.49
C VAL A 245 -19.71 -1.84 9.98
N ARG A 246 -18.78 -1.27 10.75
CA ARG A 246 -18.90 -1.26 12.20
C ARG A 246 -18.47 0.07 12.78
N GLN A 247 -19.33 0.64 13.63
CA GLN A 247 -19.07 1.90 14.30
C GLN A 247 -18.52 1.65 15.71
N PHE A 248 -17.53 2.44 16.08
CA PHE A 248 -16.89 2.50 17.39
C PHE A 248 -16.76 3.97 17.80
N GLN A 249 -16.33 4.23 19.05
CA GLN A 249 -16.03 5.59 19.49
C GLN A 249 -14.97 6.24 18.58
N GLY A 250 -15.35 7.33 17.90
CA GLY A 250 -14.46 8.11 17.02
C GLY A 250 -13.95 7.39 15.76
N LEU A 251 -14.39 6.17 15.46
CA LEU A 251 -13.88 5.34 14.36
C LEU A 251 -15.01 4.49 13.77
N THR A 252 -15.07 4.37 12.45
CA THR A 252 -15.93 3.39 11.76
C THR A 252 -15.08 2.60 10.80
N THR A 253 -15.18 1.28 10.79
CA THR A 253 -14.54 0.43 9.79
C THR A 253 -15.53 0.11 8.68
N MET A 254 -15.05 0.06 7.44
CA MET A 254 -15.80 -0.38 6.27
C MET A 254 -14.92 -1.33 5.48
N PHE A 255 -15.42 -2.54 5.25
CA PHE A 255 -14.72 -3.58 4.50
C PHE A 255 -15.54 -4.00 3.29
N MET A 256 -14.90 -4.18 2.15
CA MET A 256 -15.44 -4.73 0.90
C MET A 256 -14.81 -6.11 0.68
N PRO A 257 -15.40 -7.06 -0.07
CA PRO A 257 -16.19 -6.84 -1.28
C PRO A 257 -17.60 -6.31 -1.02
N TRP A 258 -18.14 -5.59 -1.98
CA TRP A 258 -19.48 -4.98 -1.97
C TRP A 258 -20.58 -6.02 -2.24
N THR A 259 -20.73 -6.97 -1.32
CA THR A 259 -21.73 -8.05 -1.42
C THR A 259 -22.53 -8.21 -0.12
N GLY A 260 -23.76 -8.69 -0.24
CA GLY A 260 -24.68 -8.94 0.88
C GLY A 260 -25.50 -7.71 1.29
N SER A 261 -26.03 -7.73 2.50
CA SER A 261 -26.84 -6.63 3.06
C SER A 261 -26.06 -5.32 3.19
N GLY A 262 -26.76 -4.19 3.12
CA GLY A 262 -26.16 -2.84 3.25
C GLY A 262 -25.41 -2.34 2.01
N THR A 263 -25.55 -3.05 0.89
CA THR A 263 -24.93 -2.74 -0.41
C THR A 263 -25.78 -1.85 -1.32
N ALA A 264 -26.77 -1.14 -0.75
CA ALA A 264 -27.52 -0.10 -1.44
C ALA A 264 -26.73 1.22 -1.46
N GLY A 265 -26.44 1.72 -2.66
CA GLY A 265 -25.73 2.98 -2.88
C GLY A 265 -24.24 2.94 -2.52
N ASP A 266 -23.39 3.49 -3.40
CA ASP A 266 -21.93 3.44 -3.25
C ASP A 266 -21.45 3.96 -1.88
N PRO A 267 -20.54 3.25 -1.18
CA PRO A 267 -20.11 3.62 0.16
C PRO A 267 -19.41 4.99 0.22
N THR A 268 -18.60 5.32 -0.78
CA THR A 268 -17.97 6.64 -0.91
C THR A 268 -19.01 7.71 -1.24
N MET A 269 -19.99 7.41 -2.10
CA MET A 269 -21.09 8.34 -2.37
C MET A 269 -21.85 8.68 -1.09
N ARG A 270 -22.14 7.69 -0.23
CA ARG A 270 -22.78 7.92 1.07
C ARG A 270 -21.97 8.82 2.00
N GLU A 271 -20.64 8.74 1.96
CA GLU A 271 -19.76 9.68 2.68
C GLU A 271 -19.92 11.11 2.13
N LEU A 272 -19.94 11.28 0.80
CA LEU A 272 -20.09 12.58 0.15
C LEU A 272 -21.51 13.16 0.30
N ASP A 273 -22.55 12.33 0.37
CA ASP A 273 -23.95 12.77 0.52
C ASP A 273 -24.26 13.39 1.89
N ARG A 274 -23.45 13.05 2.89
CA ARG A 274 -23.54 13.60 4.24
C ARG A 274 -22.98 15.02 4.35
N VAL A 275 -22.29 15.50 3.32
CA VAL A 275 -21.71 16.84 3.29
C VAL A 275 -22.79 17.89 3.02
N ARG A 276 -22.69 19.02 3.74
CA ARG A 276 -23.39 20.27 3.38
C ARG A 276 -22.35 21.37 3.23
N CYS A 277 -22.54 22.29 2.29
CA CYS A 277 -21.46 23.22 1.95
C CYS A 277 -21.38 24.45 2.85
N TRP A 278 -22.50 24.88 3.43
CA TRP A 278 -22.60 26.13 4.19
C TRP A 278 -22.92 25.92 5.67
N GLY A 279 -22.68 26.95 6.46
CA GLY A 279 -23.03 27.00 7.89
C GLY A 279 -22.13 26.15 8.78
N ALA A 280 -20.91 25.86 8.33
CA ALA A 280 -19.88 25.26 9.16
C ALA A 280 -19.49 26.22 10.29
N THR A 281 -19.24 25.70 11.49
CA THR A 281 -18.87 26.51 12.67
C THR A 281 -17.38 26.47 12.98
N ASN A 282 -16.62 25.58 12.32
CA ASN A 282 -15.19 25.40 12.55
C ASN A 282 -14.35 25.85 11.35
N THR A 283 -14.88 26.75 10.50
CA THR A 283 -14.20 27.36 9.35
C THR A 283 -14.53 28.85 9.26
N GLY A 284 -13.54 29.70 8.99
CA GLY A 284 -13.70 31.16 9.03
C GLY A 284 -14.70 31.72 7.99
N ASP A 285 -14.82 31.08 6.83
CA ASP A 285 -15.77 31.44 5.77
C ASP A 285 -17.12 30.71 5.91
N ARG A 286 -17.33 29.96 6.99
CA ARG A 286 -18.52 29.10 7.22
C ARG A 286 -18.75 28.04 6.14
N ARG A 287 -17.76 27.75 5.30
CA ARG A 287 -17.82 26.76 4.22
C ARG A 287 -17.17 25.45 4.64
N THR A 288 -17.76 24.33 4.24
CA THR A 288 -17.18 23.00 4.45
C THR A 288 -16.00 22.78 3.50
N ARG A 289 -14.90 22.25 4.04
CA ARG A 289 -13.64 22.04 3.33
C ARG A 289 -13.38 20.55 3.14
N LEU A 290 -13.14 20.16 1.90
CA LEU A 290 -12.78 18.80 1.51
C LEU A 290 -11.37 18.80 0.95
N LYS A 291 -10.51 17.90 1.42
CA LYS A 291 -9.27 17.57 0.73
C LYS A 291 -9.25 16.11 0.33
N ILE A 292 -8.92 15.84 -0.93
CA ILE A 292 -8.89 14.50 -1.51
C ILE A 292 -7.47 14.21 -1.98
N ALA A 293 -6.90 13.09 -1.54
CA ALA A 293 -5.65 12.55 -2.04
C ALA A 293 -5.91 11.14 -2.54
N MET A 294 -5.99 10.97 -3.86
CA MET A 294 -6.49 9.75 -4.48
C MET A 294 -5.53 9.20 -5.51
N THR A 295 -5.09 7.96 -5.32
CA THR A 295 -4.22 7.28 -6.28
C THR A 295 -4.91 7.12 -7.62
N SER A 296 -6.06 6.44 -7.64
CA SER A 296 -6.76 6.12 -8.89
C SER A 296 -8.24 6.48 -8.81
N TRP A 297 -8.71 7.24 -9.80
CA TRP A 297 -10.07 7.76 -9.90
C TRP A 297 -10.55 7.82 -11.37
N HIS A 298 -11.20 6.77 -11.83
CA HIS A 298 -11.68 6.64 -13.21
C HIS A 298 -12.84 5.66 -13.34
N GLY A 299 -13.25 5.40 -14.58
CA GLY A 299 -14.36 4.51 -14.90
C GLY A 299 -15.72 5.07 -14.46
N GLU A 300 -16.78 4.32 -14.76
CA GLU A 300 -18.17 4.76 -14.53
C GLU A 300 -18.42 5.18 -13.07
N ARG A 301 -17.97 4.35 -12.11
CA ARG A 301 -18.02 4.68 -10.68
C ARG A 301 -17.27 5.98 -10.36
N GLY A 302 -16.05 6.13 -10.90
CA GLY A 302 -15.25 7.34 -10.72
C GLY A 302 -15.96 8.58 -11.26
N VAL A 303 -16.57 8.49 -12.43
CA VAL A 303 -17.36 9.59 -13.02
C VAL A 303 -18.54 9.98 -12.13
N ARG A 304 -19.28 9.02 -11.56
CA ARG A 304 -20.37 9.32 -10.62
C ARG A 304 -19.87 10.07 -9.38
N LEU A 305 -18.75 9.62 -8.79
CA LEU A 305 -18.12 10.30 -7.65
C LEU A 305 -17.59 11.70 -8.03
N ALA A 306 -17.02 11.85 -9.23
CA ALA A 306 -16.56 13.13 -9.77
C ALA A 306 -17.69 14.13 -9.91
N ARG A 307 -18.83 13.71 -10.47
CA ARG A 307 -20.04 14.54 -10.55
C ARG A 307 -20.51 14.98 -9.17
N LYS A 308 -20.46 14.11 -8.16
CA LYS A 308 -20.80 14.49 -6.78
C LYS A 308 -19.83 15.52 -6.20
N VAL A 309 -18.52 15.32 -6.33
CA VAL A 309 -17.51 16.27 -5.84
C VAL A 309 -17.62 17.62 -6.56
N ARG A 310 -17.88 17.61 -7.87
CA ARG A 310 -18.19 18.81 -8.66
C ARG A 310 -19.40 19.55 -8.12
N ARG A 311 -20.53 18.86 -7.90
CA ARG A 311 -21.74 19.46 -7.30
C ARG A 311 -21.46 20.06 -5.92
N LEU A 312 -20.64 19.40 -5.09
CA LEU A 312 -20.24 19.96 -3.79
C LEU A 312 -19.42 21.24 -3.97
N TYR A 313 -18.43 21.25 -4.86
CA TYR A 313 -17.67 22.47 -5.13
C TYR A 313 -18.58 23.57 -5.70
N ASP A 314 -19.40 23.30 -6.71
CA ASP A 314 -20.38 24.27 -7.24
C ASP A 314 -21.37 24.80 -6.21
N GLY A 315 -21.78 23.95 -5.27
CA GLY A 315 -22.69 24.29 -4.17
C GLY A 315 -22.05 25.10 -3.05
N GLY A 316 -20.75 25.43 -3.16
CA GLY A 316 -20.06 26.27 -2.20
C GLY A 316 -19.17 25.51 -1.22
N CYS A 317 -18.87 24.23 -1.41
CA CYS A 317 -17.80 23.61 -0.63
C CYS A 317 -16.43 24.11 -1.14
N GLN A 318 -15.42 24.15 -0.27
CA GLN A 318 -14.03 24.34 -0.70
C GLN A 318 -13.43 22.96 -0.94
N VAL A 319 -12.89 22.71 -2.12
CA VAL A 319 -12.35 21.39 -2.49
C VAL A 319 -10.93 21.56 -2.99
N GLN A 320 -10.02 20.73 -2.50
CA GLN A 320 -8.65 20.64 -3.00
C GLN A 320 -8.31 19.17 -3.27
N ILE A 321 -7.76 18.87 -4.44
CA ILE A 321 -7.50 17.50 -4.88
C ILE A 321 -6.02 17.33 -5.24
N ILE A 322 -5.45 16.22 -4.82
CA ILE A 322 -4.19 15.70 -5.35
C ILE A 322 -4.40 14.27 -5.82
N TYR A 323 -3.85 13.91 -6.97
CA TYR A 323 -4.10 12.60 -7.57
C TYR A 323 -2.87 12.03 -8.28
N ALA A 324 -2.85 10.71 -8.54
CA ALA A 324 -1.89 10.12 -9.46
C ALA A 324 -2.53 9.86 -10.84
N VAL A 325 -3.64 9.11 -10.86
CA VAL A 325 -4.33 8.69 -12.09
C VAL A 325 -5.80 9.10 -12.03
N MET A 326 -6.25 9.81 -13.06
CA MET A 326 -7.66 10.14 -13.29
C MET A 326 -8.05 9.86 -14.74
N GLY A 327 -9.27 9.37 -14.95
CA GLY A 327 -9.81 9.20 -16.30
C GLY A 327 -10.15 10.53 -16.96
N ASN A 328 -10.16 10.57 -18.29
CA ASN A 328 -10.40 11.80 -19.08
C ASN A 328 -11.71 12.51 -18.70
N GLU A 329 -12.80 11.76 -18.53
CA GLU A 329 -14.09 12.34 -18.10
C GLU A 329 -14.04 12.90 -16.67
N VAL A 330 -13.29 12.26 -15.77
CA VAL A 330 -13.07 12.77 -14.41
C VAL A 330 -12.30 14.10 -14.48
N LEU A 331 -11.23 14.15 -15.28
CA LEU A 331 -10.45 15.39 -15.50
C LEU A 331 -11.30 16.50 -16.11
N ARG A 332 -12.14 16.19 -17.10
CA ARG A 332 -13.07 17.15 -17.70
C ARG A 332 -14.01 17.74 -16.65
N LEU A 333 -14.56 16.94 -15.75
CA LEU A 333 -15.42 17.39 -14.66
C LEU A 333 -14.68 18.22 -13.60
N MET A 334 -13.38 17.98 -13.37
CA MET A 334 -12.59 18.80 -12.47
C MET A 334 -12.28 20.19 -13.07
N ARG A 335 -12.06 20.27 -14.39
CA ARG A 335 -11.75 21.51 -15.12
C ARG A 335 -12.98 22.40 -15.34
N ASN A 336 -14.14 21.81 -15.58
CA ASN A 336 -15.32 22.53 -16.05
C ASN A 336 -16.43 22.56 -14.99
N GLY A 337 -17.00 23.73 -14.73
CA GLY A 337 -18.14 23.90 -13.84
C GLY A 337 -18.42 25.36 -13.52
N ARG A 338 -19.56 25.64 -12.86
CA ARG A 338 -20.06 27.01 -12.61
C ARG A 338 -19.08 27.88 -11.81
N ARG A 339 -18.33 27.29 -10.87
CA ARG A 339 -17.32 27.99 -10.06
C ARG A 339 -15.88 27.88 -10.62
N GLY A 340 -15.75 27.68 -11.93
CA GLY A 340 -14.47 27.41 -12.58
C GLY A 340 -13.88 26.05 -12.17
N PRO A 341 -12.59 25.81 -12.49
CA PRO A 341 -11.92 24.55 -12.17
C PRO A 341 -11.86 24.33 -10.65
N ILE A 342 -12.00 23.07 -10.23
CA ILE A 342 -11.63 22.66 -8.87
C ILE A 342 -10.10 22.84 -8.75
N PRO A 343 -9.56 23.29 -7.62
CA PRO A 343 -8.13 23.20 -7.37
C PRO A 343 -7.67 21.73 -7.31
N PHE A 344 -7.03 21.23 -8.37
CA PHE A 344 -6.48 19.88 -8.43
C PHE A 344 -5.04 19.87 -8.99
N ARG A 345 -4.19 18.95 -8.52
CA ARG A 345 -2.82 18.74 -9.03
C ARG A 345 -2.49 17.26 -9.13
N GLN A 346 -1.75 16.89 -10.17
CA GLN A 346 -1.20 15.55 -10.32
C GLN A 346 0.13 15.45 -9.57
N LEU A 347 0.34 14.36 -8.83
CA LEU A 347 1.60 14.03 -8.19
C LEU A 347 2.11 12.70 -8.70
N VAL A 348 2.86 12.81 -9.80
CA VAL A 348 3.58 11.73 -10.48
C VAL A 348 4.95 12.26 -10.90
N GLN A 349 5.92 11.38 -11.06
CA GLN A 349 7.23 11.66 -11.64
C GLN A 349 7.63 10.48 -12.52
N ASP A 350 8.16 10.83 -13.69
CA ASP A 350 8.73 9.96 -14.71
C ASP A 350 10.09 10.58 -15.11
N PRO A 351 11.14 10.43 -14.27
CA PRO A 351 12.46 10.99 -14.51
C PRO A 351 13.20 10.37 -15.70
N ASP A 352 12.92 9.14 -16.11
CA ASP A 352 13.56 8.52 -17.28
C ASP A 352 12.80 8.78 -18.60
N GLY A 353 11.57 9.27 -18.51
CA GLY A 353 10.78 9.76 -19.62
C GLY A 353 10.22 8.64 -20.50
N ASP A 354 10.10 7.42 -19.95
CA ASP A 354 9.65 6.24 -20.70
C ASP A 354 8.12 6.16 -20.86
N GLY A 355 7.38 7.10 -20.25
CA GLY A 355 5.93 7.13 -20.26
C GLY A 355 5.29 6.37 -19.10
N VAL A 356 6.09 5.81 -18.19
CA VAL A 356 5.65 5.10 -16.99
C VAL A 356 6.03 5.90 -15.74
N TYR A 357 5.06 6.13 -14.85
CA TYR A 357 5.34 6.85 -13.62
C TYR A 357 6.21 6.01 -12.65
N ASP A 358 7.49 6.38 -12.52
CA ASP A 358 8.38 5.84 -11.49
C ASP A 358 7.89 6.15 -10.08
N ARG A 359 7.44 7.38 -9.84
CA ARG A 359 6.97 7.83 -8.52
C ARG A 359 5.59 8.41 -8.59
N TYR A 360 4.73 8.07 -7.64
CA TYR A 360 3.34 8.51 -7.68
C TYR A 360 2.66 8.51 -6.32
N LEU A 361 1.64 9.37 -6.18
CA LEU A 361 0.75 9.38 -5.03
C LEU A 361 0.06 8.02 -4.88
N HIS A 362 0.24 7.34 -3.75
CA HIS A 362 -0.38 6.04 -3.49
C HIS A 362 -1.33 6.06 -2.26
N THR A 363 -1.78 7.23 -1.82
CA THR A 363 -2.81 7.38 -0.77
C THR A 363 -4.23 7.32 -1.31
N LYS A 364 -5.20 6.98 -0.45
CA LYS A 364 -6.65 7.05 -0.73
C LYS A 364 -7.35 7.70 0.46
N VAL A 365 -7.30 9.03 0.51
CA VAL A 365 -7.74 9.83 1.66
C VAL A 365 -8.75 10.88 1.24
N LEU A 366 -9.83 11.00 2.02
CA LEU A 366 -10.77 12.11 1.99
C LEU A 366 -10.81 12.74 3.39
N THR A 367 -10.59 14.04 3.49
CA THR A 367 -10.83 14.80 4.73
C THR A 367 -12.01 15.74 4.55
N ILE A 368 -12.78 15.95 5.62
CA ILE A 368 -13.93 16.84 5.65
C ILE A 368 -13.91 17.64 6.96
N ARG A 369 -13.74 18.96 6.86
CA ARG A 369 -13.84 19.91 7.98
C ARG A 369 -15.04 20.82 7.75
N GLY A 370 -16.06 20.74 8.59
CA GLY A 370 -17.28 21.55 8.47
C GLY A 370 -18.55 20.75 8.69
N ARG A 371 -19.56 20.97 7.84
CA ARG A 371 -20.84 20.27 7.97
C ARG A 371 -20.79 18.87 7.40
N TYR A 372 -21.01 17.88 8.25
CA TYR A 372 -21.06 16.47 7.87
C TYR A 372 -22.01 15.69 8.79
N ALA A 373 -22.96 14.96 8.20
CA ALA A 373 -23.93 14.11 8.91
C ALA A 373 -24.62 14.83 10.08
N GLY A 374 -25.23 15.99 9.79
CA GLY A 374 -25.93 16.84 10.77
C GLY A 374 -25.03 17.72 11.65
N GLN A 375 -23.78 17.34 11.87
CA GLN A 375 -22.85 18.11 12.70
C GLN A 375 -22.31 19.34 11.95
N ARG A 376 -22.26 20.51 12.60
CA ARG A 376 -21.81 21.77 11.99
C ARG A 376 -20.29 22.00 12.02
N GLY A 377 -19.60 21.34 12.95
CA GLY A 377 -18.16 21.50 13.19
C GLY A 377 -17.41 20.17 13.16
N ALA A 378 -17.73 19.28 12.22
CA ALA A 378 -17.14 17.96 12.14
C ALA A 378 -15.68 18.00 11.67
N PHE A 379 -14.90 17.02 12.15
CA PHE A 379 -13.56 16.69 11.65
C PHE A 379 -13.55 15.21 11.24
N VAL A 380 -13.66 14.95 9.95
CA VAL A 380 -13.75 13.58 9.41
C VAL A 380 -12.56 13.29 8.50
N THR A 381 -11.97 12.11 8.65
CA THR A 381 -11.01 11.55 7.71
C THR A 381 -11.43 10.16 7.32
N VAL A 382 -11.51 9.88 6.02
CA VAL A 382 -11.69 8.54 5.47
C VAL A 382 -10.35 8.14 4.84
N ASN A 383 -9.71 7.09 5.34
CA ASN A 383 -8.45 6.55 4.82
C ASN A 383 -8.54 5.04 4.62
N GLY A 384 -7.68 4.48 3.76
CA GLY A 384 -7.63 3.04 3.53
C GLY A 384 -7.05 2.68 2.19
N SER A 385 -7.49 1.54 1.66
CA SER A 385 -6.99 0.98 0.40
C SER A 385 -7.87 1.28 -0.83
N LEU A 386 -9.11 1.74 -0.61
CA LEU A 386 -10.17 1.86 -1.63
C LEU A 386 -9.90 2.98 -2.66
N ASN A 387 -9.54 2.57 -3.88
CA ASN A 387 -9.53 3.45 -5.05
C ASN A 387 -10.97 3.84 -5.46
N TRP A 388 -11.11 4.94 -6.21
CA TRP A 388 -12.40 5.42 -6.74
C TRP A 388 -12.62 4.91 -8.18
N THR A 389 -12.54 3.58 -8.32
CA THR A 389 -12.58 2.85 -9.59
C THR A 389 -13.61 1.71 -9.53
N PRO A 390 -14.09 1.18 -10.67
CA PRO A 390 -15.09 0.12 -10.69
C PRO A 390 -14.68 -1.14 -9.92
N VAL A 391 -13.48 -1.68 -10.20
CA VAL A 391 -12.97 -2.94 -9.62
C VAL A 391 -12.84 -2.92 -8.10
N ALA A 392 -12.70 -1.74 -7.49
CA ALA A 392 -12.47 -1.60 -6.06
C ALA A 392 -13.69 -2.05 -5.22
N LEU A 393 -14.93 -2.01 -5.75
CA LEU A 393 -16.08 -2.54 -5.03
C LEU A 393 -16.14 -4.07 -5.05
N ALA A 394 -15.66 -4.71 -6.12
CA ALA A 394 -15.54 -6.17 -6.18
C ALA A 394 -14.35 -6.70 -5.38
N SER A 395 -13.38 -5.83 -5.08
CA SER A 395 -12.13 -6.17 -4.39
C SER A 395 -12.27 -6.21 -2.87
N ASP A 396 -11.32 -6.89 -2.23
CA ASP A 396 -11.22 -6.93 -0.77
C ASP A 396 -10.55 -5.64 -0.31
N GLU A 397 -11.29 -4.70 0.27
CA GLU A 397 -10.79 -3.37 0.65
C GLU A 397 -11.03 -3.08 2.12
N ALA A 398 -10.14 -2.31 2.75
CA ALA A 398 -10.23 -1.91 4.14
C ALA A 398 -10.17 -0.38 4.27
N VAL A 399 -11.21 0.20 4.85
CA VAL A 399 -11.38 1.65 5.01
C VAL A 399 -11.73 1.98 6.45
N MET A 400 -11.14 3.05 6.98
CA MET A 400 -11.53 3.65 8.25
C MET A 400 -12.08 5.06 8.01
N ARG A 401 -13.21 5.37 8.66
CA ARG A 401 -13.67 6.75 8.88
C ARG A 401 -13.35 7.14 10.32
N LEU A 402 -12.56 8.19 10.48
CA LEU A 402 -12.02 8.69 11.73
C LEU A 402 -12.65 10.04 12.04
N ARG A 403 -13.09 10.25 13.28
CA ARG A 403 -13.62 11.53 13.78
C ARG A 403 -12.63 12.15 14.76
N SER A 404 -11.69 12.94 14.26
CA SER A 404 -10.64 13.55 15.08
C SER A 404 -10.00 14.76 14.40
N LYS A 405 -9.96 15.90 15.12
CA LYS A 405 -9.28 17.13 14.67
C LYS A 405 -7.79 16.87 14.39
N ARG A 406 -7.08 16.24 15.33
CA ARG A 406 -5.64 15.94 15.22
C ARG A 406 -5.33 15.09 13.99
N VAL A 407 -6.13 14.07 13.72
CA VAL A 407 -5.95 13.21 12.54
C VAL A 407 -6.20 13.99 11.26
N LEU A 408 -7.31 14.72 11.18
CA LEU A 408 -7.64 15.52 10.01
C LEU A 408 -6.55 16.56 9.71
N GLU A 409 -6.06 17.26 10.73
CA GLU A 409 -4.99 18.25 10.57
C GLU A 409 -3.67 17.61 10.14
N GLY A 410 -3.36 16.41 10.64
CA GLY A 410 -2.19 15.63 10.21
C GLY A 410 -2.24 15.32 8.71
N TYR A 411 -3.35 14.76 8.22
CA TYR A 411 -3.51 14.51 6.78
C TYR A 411 -3.52 15.81 5.98
N ASN A 412 -4.18 16.87 6.47
CA ASN A 412 -4.24 18.14 5.76
C ASN A 412 -2.88 18.82 5.60
N ARG A 413 -1.96 18.64 6.55
CA ARG A 413 -0.56 19.11 6.42
C ARG A 413 0.18 18.36 5.32
N TRP A 414 0.10 17.02 5.30
CA TRP A 414 0.72 16.23 4.24
C TRP A 414 0.14 16.54 2.86
N ILE A 415 -1.18 16.60 2.74
CA ILE A 415 -1.84 16.95 1.47
C ILE A 415 -1.44 18.37 1.03
N ALA A 416 -1.33 19.33 1.94
CA ALA A 416 -0.85 20.67 1.59
C ALA A 416 0.60 20.66 1.09
N ALA A 417 1.49 19.94 1.79
CA ALA A 417 2.90 19.81 1.40
C ALA A 417 3.07 19.10 0.04
N TRP A 418 2.29 18.06 -0.23
CA TRP A 418 2.29 17.41 -1.53
C TRP A 418 1.72 18.30 -2.62
N TYR A 419 0.62 19.00 -2.33
CA TYR A 419 0.00 19.91 -3.30
C TYR A 419 0.96 21.04 -3.67
N ALA A 420 1.68 21.61 -2.70
CA ALA A 420 2.67 22.66 -2.95
C ALA A 420 3.82 22.18 -3.86
N ARG A 421 4.31 20.95 -3.63
CA ARG A 421 5.42 20.33 -4.38
C ARG A 421 5.01 19.69 -5.70
N ALA A 422 3.73 19.37 -5.88
CA ALA A 422 3.22 18.80 -7.11
C ALA A 422 3.50 19.77 -8.28
N PRO A 423 4.05 19.27 -9.41
CA PRO A 423 4.34 20.10 -10.57
C PRO A 423 3.14 20.97 -10.95
N ARG A 424 3.39 22.26 -11.22
CA ARG A 424 2.35 23.13 -11.75
C ARG A 424 2.05 22.70 -13.18
N THR A 425 0.84 22.24 -13.43
CA THR A 425 0.32 22.12 -14.79
C THR A 425 0.25 23.53 -15.38
N ARG A 426 1.15 23.91 -16.29
CA ARG A 426 0.99 25.14 -17.08
C ARG A 426 -0.21 24.95 -18.02
N SER A 427 -1.12 25.92 -18.04
CA SER A 427 -2.07 26.09 -19.15
C SER A 427 -1.25 26.37 -20.41
N VAL A 428 -1.41 25.53 -21.44
CA VAL A 428 -0.86 25.84 -22.76
C VAL A 428 -1.67 27.02 -23.30
N GLY A 429 -1.07 28.19 -23.30
CA GLY A 429 -1.59 29.36 -23.99
C GLY A 429 -1.53 29.13 -25.50
N SER A 430 -2.57 29.57 -26.18
CA SER A 430 -2.66 29.75 -27.62
C SER A 430 -1.46 30.50 -28.20
N ALA A 431 -0.83 29.91 -29.22
CA ALA A 431 -0.37 30.57 -30.46
C ALA A 431 0.66 29.66 -31.16
N VAL A 432 0.32 29.11 -32.33
CA VAL A 432 1.29 28.95 -33.42
C VAL A 432 0.55 29.19 -34.73
N GLU A 433 0.77 30.37 -35.29
CA GLU A 433 0.54 30.67 -36.70
C GLU A 433 1.91 30.68 -37.41
N GLY A 434 2.02 29.90 -38.48
CA GLY A 434 2.96 29.99 -39.61
C GLY A 434 4.47 30.21 -39.41
N ARG A 435 5.30 29.20 -39.78
CA ARG A 435 6.12 29.21 -41.02
C ARG A 435 7.00 27.95 -41.13
N ARG A 436 7.03 27.36 -42.33
CA ARG A 436 7.97 26.33 -42.79
C ARG A 436 9.36 26.95 -42.99
N THR A 437 10.42 26.27 -42.54
CA THR A 437 11.58 25.88 -43.37
C THR A 437 12.48 24.89 -42.63
N THR A 438 12.98 23.93 -43.40
CA THR A 438 13.76 22.75 -43.08
C THR A 438 15.16 23.07 -42.53
N THR A 439 15.50 22.54 -41.36
CA THR A 439 16.77 21.88 -40.93
C THR A 439 16.67 21.69 -39.40
N SER A 440 16.48 20.47 -38.90
CA SER A 440 16.26 20.23 -37.46
C SER A 440 17.16 19.12 -36.91
N LEU A 441 18.17 19.53 -36.15
CA LEU A 441 18.80 18.72 -35.11
C LEU A 441 18.65 19.45 -33.77
N ARG A 442 18.27 18.67 -32.75
CA ARG A 442 18.27 18.95 -31.31
C ARG A 442 17.23 19.95 -30.78
N THR A 443 16.09 19.41 -30.33
CA THR A 443 15.63 19.64 -28.95
C THR A 443 14.71 18.49 -28.53
N THR A 444 14.96 17.95 -27.33
CA THR A 444 14.14 16.97 -26.61
C THR A 444 12.66 17.38 -26.57
N GLN A 445 11.82 16.70 -27.35
CA GLN A 445 10.38 16.90 -27.36
C GLN A 445 9.76 16.32 -26.08
N VAL A 446 9.47 17.21 -25.13
CA VAL A 446 8.47 16.95 -24.09
C VAL A 446 7.11 16.89 -24.79
N ALA A 447 6.39 15.77 -24.65
CA ALA A 447 5.08 15.58 -25.26
C ALA A 447 4.10 16.70 -24.84
N PRO A 448 3.24 17.21 -25.76
CA PRO A 448 2.32 18.30 -25.46
C PRO A 448 1.28 17.91 -24.40
N LEU A 449 1.00 18.80 -23.46
CA LEU A 449 -0.04 18.64 -22.44
C LEU A 449 -1.42 18.43 -23.09
N GLY A 450 -2.01 17.25 -22.89
CA GLY A 450 -3.26 16.82 -23.49
C GLY A 450 -3.11 15.77 -24.60
N ALA A 451 -1.88 15.43 -25.01
CA ALA A 451 -1.64 14.23 -25.79
C ALA A 451 -2.05 12.99 -24.97
N LEU A 452 -2.64 12.01 -25.65
CA LEU A 452 -2.79 10.66 -25.14
C LEU A 452 -1.38 10.16 -24.80
N VAL A 453 -0.97 10.28 -23.54
CA VAL A 453 -0.04 9.30 -22.99
C VAL A 453 -0.85 8.02 -23.01
N ASP A 454 -0.33 6.98 -23.66
CA ASP A 454 -0.80 5.62 -23.44
C ASP A 454 -0.57 5.31 -21.96
N GLY A 455 -1.47 5.81 -21.13
CA GLY A 455 -1.44 5.69 -19.70
C GLY A 455 -1.78 4.25 -19.42
N VAL A 456 -0.76 3.40 -19.35
CA VAL A 456 -0.88 2.12 -18.69
C VAL A 456 -1.22 2.47 -17.25
N ASP A 457 -2.50 2.36 -16.92
CA ASP A 457 -2.91 2.22 -15.54
C ASP A 457 -1.97 1.15 -14.93
N PRO A 458 -1.25 1.40 -13.83
CA PRO A 458 -0.49 0.33 -13.17
C PRO A 458 -1.42 -0.83 -12.74
N TYR A 459 -2.74 -0.62 -12.84
CA TYR A 459 -3.82 -1.60 -12.74
C TYR A 459 -4.47 -2.00 -14.09
N ALA A 460 -4.01 -1.54 -15.26
CA ALA A 460 -4.49 -1.94 -16.59
C ALA A 460 -4.35 -3.45 -16.82
N LYS A 461 -3.38 -4.09 -16.16
CA LYS A 461 -3.18 -5.54 -16.16
C LYS A 461 -3.99 -6.26 -15.06
N ILE A 462 -4.72 -5.54 -14.21
CA ILE A 462 -5.76 -6.13 -13.35
C ILE A 462 -6.98 -6.33 -14.23
N GLN A 463 -7.02 -7.49 -14.90
CA GLN A 463 -8.12 -7.87 -15.76
C GLN A 463 -9.45 -7.77 -15.01
N GLU A 464 -10.43 -7.13 -15.64
CA GLU A 464 -11.83 -7.09 -15.23
C GLU A 464 -12.48 -8.47 -15.41
N HIS A 465 -12.10 -9.43 -14.57
CA HIS A 465 -12.74 -10.75 -14.50
C HIS A 465 -13.47 -10.95 -13.16
#